data_AF-A0A1D6MBW7-F1
#
_entry.id   AF-A0A1D6MBW7-F1
#
_cell.length_a   1.000
_cell.length_b   1.000
_cell.length_c   1.000
_cell.angle_alpha   90.00
_cell.angle_beta   90.00
_cell.angle_gamma   90.00
#
_symmetry.space_group_name_H-M   'P 1'
#
loop_
_entity.id
_entity.type
_entity.pdbx_description
1 polymer ?
#
loop_
_entity_poly.entity_id
_entity_poly.type
_entity_poly.pdbx_seq_one_letter_code
_entity_poly.pdbx_strand_id
1 'polypeptide(L)'
;MAASTAAARRLLLALAVLAACLGSAPHGAVALRSLGVGGAKAADGDAAVDLDASNFTAFLQTSPESFAVVEFFAHWCPACRNYKPHYERVAKLFNGPDAAHPGTVVMARVDCASKVNVDLCNKFSVDHYPYLVWGPPTKFNLAQWKPKQENSELELIDDGRTADRLLKWINKKMGSSFNLDDKKYENESMHPKNTSDPEQIVRAIYDVEEATSHALQIILEHKMIKPDTRDSLISFLQILVAHHPSKRCRRGSAELLIDFDDHWHTNLSLSLEDSTTLLKGAGEKVCGNGVPRGYWIFCRGSKKETRGFR
;
A
#
# COMPACT_ATOMS: atom_id res chain seq x y z
N MET A 1 -60.16 37.60 -43.83
CA MET A 1 -59.55 38.90 -44.20
C MET A 1 -59.86 39.86 -43.05
N ALA A 2 -58.98 39.88 -42.04
CA ALA A 2 -57.92 40.89 -41.79
C ALA A 2 -58.42 41.85 -40.69
N ALA A 3 -58.20 41.58 -39.41
CA ALA A 3 -56.95 41.70 -38.63
C ALA A 3 -56.44 43.15 -38.57
N SER A 4 -56.52 43.70 -37.35
CA SER A 4 -56.36 45.09 -36.95
C SER A 4 -54.89 45.45 -36.67
N THR A 5 -54.50 46.67 -37.06
CA THR A 5 -53.18 47.28 -36.85
C THR A 5 -53.15 48.16 -35.60
N ALA A 6 -52.22 47.80 -34.71
CA ALA A 6 -51.17 48.60 -34.07
C ALA A 6 -51.42 49.99 -33.43
N ALA A 7 -50.93 50.04 -32.18
CA ALA A 7 -50.05 51.05 -31.57
C ALA A 7 -50.64 52.37 -31.03
N ALA A 8 -50.62 52.49 -29.69
CA ALA A 8 -49.71 53.36 -28.93
C ALA A 8 -50.20 53.56 -27.50
N ARG A 9 -49.32 53.46 -26.48
CA ARG A 9 -49.14 54.49 -25.43
C ARG A 9 -48.18 54.08 -24.31
N ARG A 10 -47.24 55.01 -24.06
CA ARG A 10 -46.70 55.51 -22.76
C ARG A 10 -45.79 54.57 -21.97
N LEU A 11 -44.46 54.74 -21.98
CA LEU A 11 -43.62 55.80 -21.38
C LEU A 11 -43.48 55.70 -19.84
N LEU A 12 -42.32 55.15 -19.44
CA LEU A 12 -41.46 55.42 -18.27
C LEU A 12 -42.02 55.38 -16.84
N LEU A 13 -41.45 54.49 -16.01
CA LEU A 13 -40.62 54.87 -14.85
C LEU A 13 -40.02 53.62 -14.20
N ALA A 14 -38.69 53.54 -14.20
CA ALA A 14 -37.90 52.60 -13.43
C ALA A 14 -37.52 53.25 -12.10
N LEU A 15 -37.64 52.55 -10.97
CA LEU A 15 -36.77 52.76 -9.81
C LEU A 15 -36.83 51.58 -8.82
N ALA A 16 -35.64 51.03 -8.62
CA ALA A 16 -35.13 50.10 -7.62
C ALA A 16 -36.01 49.74 -6.40
N VAL A 17 -36.14 48.43 -6.17
CA VAL A 17 -36.50 47.85 -4.86
C VAL A 17 -35.20 47.38 -4.19
N LEU A 18 -34.86 48.02 -3.07
CA LEU A 18 -33.84 47.57 -2.13
C LEU A 18 -34.47 47.55 -0.73
N ALA A 19 -34.50 46.37 -0.10
CA ALA A 19 -34.27 46.13 1.33
C ALA A 19 -34.74 44.71 1.71
N ALA A 20 -33.86 43.72 1.57
CA ALA A 20 -33.97 42.44 2.26
C ALA A 20 -33.10 42.49 3.53
N CYS A 21 -33.69 42.04 4.63
CA CYS A 21 -33.14 42.08 5.98
C CYS A 21 -31.82 41.31 6.14
N LEU A 22 -31.00 41.81 7.06
CA LEU A 22 -29.71 41.28 7.51
C LEU A 22 -29.84 40.01 8.38
N GLY A 23 -28.79 39.17 8.36
CA GLY A 23 -28.38 38.28 9.46
C GLY A 23 -28.41 36.78 9.13
N SER A 24 -27.45 36.24 8.36
CA SER A 24 -26.13 35.70 8.78
C SER A 24 -26.12 34.22 9.18
N ALA A 25 -25.83 33.35 8.20
CA ALA A 25 -25.25 32.01 8.41
C ALA A 25 -24.30 31.70 7.24
N PRO A 26 -22.97 31.55 7.43
CA PRO A 26 -22.11 31.12 6.35
C PRO A 26 -22.05 29.59 6.30
N HIS A 27 -22.77 29.04 5.33
CA HIS A 27 -22.44 27.75 4.73
C HIS A 27 -21.21 27.94 3.84
N GLY A 28 -20.03 27.59 4.35
CA GLY A 28 -18.85 27.37 3.51
C GLY A 28 -18.92 25.99 2.88
N ALA A 29 -19.66 25.86 1.78
CA ALA A 29 -19.66 24.65 0.95
C ALA A 29 -18.29 24.50 0.27
N VAL A 30 -17.40 23.73 0.88
CA VAL A 30 -16.19 23.24 0.22
C VAL A 30 -16.63 22.23 -0.84
N ALA A 31 -16.45 22.59 -2.10
CA ALA A 31 -16.65 21.71 -3.23
C ALA A 31 -15.64 20.55 -3.15
N LEU A 32 -16.10 19.41 -2.63
CA LEU A 32 -15.36 18.15 -2.71
C LEU A 32 -15.38 17.69 -4.17
N ARG A 33 -14.35 18.08 -4.94
CA ARG A 33 -14.06 17.44 -6.22
C ARG A 33 -13.61 16.01 -5.93
N SER A 34 -14.57 15.10 -5.94
CA SER A 34 -14.34 13.67 -6.04
C SER A 34 -13.60 13.40 -7.35
N LEU A 35 -12.29 13.22 -7.28
CA LEU A 35 -11.55 12.46 -8.29
C LEU A 35 -11.91 11.00 -8.05
N GLY A 36 -12.91 10.53 -8.80
CA GLY A 36 -13.28 9.14 -8.88
C GLY A 36 -12.14 8.33 -9.47
N VAL A 37 -11.26 7.83 -8.61
CA VAL A 37 -10.51 6.60 -8.88
C VAL A 37 -11.50 5.49 -8.57
N GLY A 38 -12.09 4.92 -9.63
CA GLY A 38 -12.95 3.75 -9.52
C GLY A 38 -12.17 2.64 -8.84
N GLY A 39 -12.51 2.36 -7.58
CA GLY A 39 -11.96 1.23 -6.85
C GLY A 39 -12.24 -0.02 -7.67
N ALA A 40 -11.17 -0.78 -7.96
CA ALA A 40 -11.29 -2.16 -8.40
C ALA A 40 -12.20 -2.86 -7.38
N LYS A 41 -13.42 -3.16 -7.82
CA LYS A 41 -14.45 -3.74 -6.98
C LYS A 41 -14.12 -5.23 -6.92
N ALA A 42 -13.71 -5.73 -5.75
CA ALA A 42 -13.81 -7.15 -5.49
C ALA A 42 -15.26 -7.55 -5.80
N ALA A 43 -15.46 -8.45 -6.76
CA ALA A 43 -16.77 -9.00 -7.02
C ALA A 43 -17.21 -9.71 -5.72
N ASP A 44 -18.36 -9.31 -5.19
CA ASP A 44 -18.94 -9.72 -3.90
C ASP A 44 -18.74 -11.24 -3.64
N GLY A 45 -17.69 -11.58 -2.88
CA GLY A 45 -17.33 -12.96 -2.50
C GLY A 45 -15.90 -13.43 -2.83
N ASP A 46 -15.22 -12.86 -3.84
CA ASP A 46 -13.84 -13.21 -4.19
C ASP A 46 -12.83 -12.36 -3.41
N ALA A 47 -11.74 -12.97 -2.93
CA ALA A 47 -10.64 -12.28 -2.26
C ALA A 47 -9.59 -11.78 -3.25
N ALA A 48 -9.41 -12.44 -4.39
CA ALA A 48 -8.56 -11.95 -5.45
C ALA A 48 -9.15 -10.68 -6.11
N VAL A 49 -8.30 -9.75 -6.52
CA VAL A 49 -8.73 -8.54 -7.22
C VAL A 49 -8.79 -8.80 -8.72
N ASP A 50 -9.98 -8.67 -9.31
CA ASP A 50 -10.10 -8.72 -10.77
C ASP A 50 -9.65 -7.40 -11.40
N LEU A 51 -8.70 -7.51 -12.32
CA LEU A 51 -8.13 -6.41 -13.09
C LEU A 51 -8.48 -6.57 -14.56
N ASP A 52 -8.48 -5.45 -15.26
CA ASP A 52 -8.67 -5.37 -16.70
C ASP A 52 -7.68 -4.38 -17.32
N ALA A 53 -7.66 -4.30 -18.65
CA ALA A 53 -6.75 -3.40 -19.37
C ALA A 53 -6.87 -1.91 -18.98
N SER A 54 -7.99 -1.48 -18.39
CA SER A 54 -8.20 -0.09 -17.98
C SER A 54 -7.57 0.25 -16.62
N ASN A 55 -7.48 -0.73 -15.70
CA ASN A 55 -7.02 -0.51 -14.33
C ASN A 55 -5.71 -1.22 -13.98
N PHE A 56 -5.27 -2.20 -14.78
CA PHE A 56 -4.15 -3.09 -14.47
C PHE A 56 -2.87 -2.35 -14.04
N THR A 57 -2.40 -1.43 -14.90
CA THR A 57 -1.16 -0.70 -14.67
C THR A 57 -1.26 0.23 -13.46
N ALA A 58 -2.36 1.00 -13.37
CA ALA A 58 -2.54 1.97 -12.29
C ALA A 58 -2.66 1.29 -10.93
N PHE A 59 -3.39 0.17 -10.85
CA PHE A 59 -3.54 -0.61 -9.64
C PHE A 59 -2.18 -1.14 -9.16
N LEU A 60 -1.45 -1.86 -10.02
CA LEU A 60 -0.17 -2.47 -9.63
C LEU A 60 0.93 -1.44 -9.34
N GLN A 61 0.91 -0.27 -9.98
CA GLN A 61 1.87 0.81 -9.67
C GLN A 61 1.62 1.49 -8.32
N THR A 62 0.39 1.46 -7.83
CA THR A 62 -0.01 2.11 -6.57
C THR A 62 -0.19 1.12 -5.42
N SER A 63 -0.09 -0.19 -5.69
CA SER A 63 -0.04 -1.25 -4.70
C SER A 63 1.13 -1.07 -3.73
N PRO A 64 0.88 -0.93 -2.41
CA PRO A 64 1.93 -0.86 -1.41
C PRO A 64 2.56 -2.23 -1.10
N GLU A 65 1.98 -3.33 -1.60
CA GLU A 65 2.47 -4.68 -1.36
C GLU A 65 3.86 -4.91 -1.96
N SER A 66 4.68 -5.72 -1.30
CA SER A 66 6.04 -6.00 -1.77
C SER A 66 6.06 -6.81 -3.07
N PHE A 67 5.07 -7.69 -3.25
CA PHE A 67 4.97 -8.58 -4.40
C PHE A 67 3.53 -8.69 -4.89
N ALA A 68 3.36 -9.08 -6.15
CA ALA A 68 2.09 -9.45 -6.75
C ALA A 68 2.15 -10.86 -7.33
N VAL A 69 1.04 -11.59 -7.22
CA VAL A 69 0.75 -12.74 -8.09
C VAL A 69 -0.42 -12.34 -8.98
N VAL A 70 -0.24 -12.42 -10.29
CA VAL A 70 -1.30 -12.20 -11.27
C VAL A 70 -1.68 -13.51 -11.94
N GLU A 71 -2.94 -13.94 -11.81
CA GLU A 71 -3.53 -15.04 -12.57
C GLU A 71 -4.17 -14.53 -13.86
N PHE A 72 -3.60 -14.90 -15.01
CA PHE A 72 -4.26 -14.78 -16.30
C PHE A 72 -5.08 -16.04 -16.56
N PHE A 73 -6.39 -15.88 -16.70
CA PHE A 73 -7.34 -16.99 -16.83
C PHE A 73 -8.36 -16.74 -17.95
N ALA A 74 -9.20 -17.74 -18.20
CA ALA A 74 -10.36 -17.60 -19.09
C ALA A 74 -11.61 -18.13 -18.37
N HIS A 75 -12.66 -17.33 -18.24
CA HIS A 75 -13.87 -17.71 -17.49
C HIS A 75 -14.56 -19.00 -18.01
N TRP A 76 -14.43 -19.32 -19.30
CA TRP A 76 -14.97 -20.53 -19.91
C TRP A 76 -14.06 -21.77 -19.74
N CYS A 77 -12.82 -21.60 -19.30
CA CYS A 77 -11.86 -22.69 -19.18
C CYS A 77 -12.18 -23.60 -17.96
N PRO A 78 -12.40 -24.91 -18.16
CA PRO A 78 -12.67 -25.83 -17.05
C PRO A 78 -11.53 -25.89 -16.01
N ALA A 79 -10.27 -25.86 -16.44
CA ALA A 79 -9.13 -25.88 -15.54
C ALA A 79 -9.09 -24.61 -14.65
N CYS A 80 -9.37 -23.43 -15.21
CA CYS A 80 -9.44 -22.18 -14.46
C CYS A 80 -10.58 -22.20 -13.43
N ARG A 81 -11.76 -22.69 -13.82
CA ARG A 81 -12.88 -22.81 -12.86
C ARG A 81 -12.56 -23.74 -11.70
N ASN A 82 -11.86 -24.84 -11.96
CA ASN A 82 -11.43 -25.77 -10.92
C ASN A 82 -10.29 -25.20 -10.06
N TYR A 83 -9.44 -24.34 -10.64
CA TYR A 83 -8.31 -23.73 -9.95
C TYR A 83 -8.72 -22.52 -9.10
N LYS A 84 -9.74 -21.76 -9.51
CA LYS A 84 -10.24 -20.57 -8.81
C LYS A 84 -10.35 -20.76 -7.29
N PRO A 85 -11.00 -21.83 -6.75
CA PRO A 85 -11.08 -22.03 -5.30
C PRO A 85 -9.71 -22.13 -4.60
N HIS A 86 -8.70 -22.70 -5.26
CA HIS A 86 -7.34 -22.78 -4.74
C HIS A 86 -6.66 -21.41 -4.70
N TYR A 87 -6.78 -20.65 -5.79
CA TYR A 87 -6.25 -19.30 -5.88
C TYR A 87 -6.89 -18.37 -4.85
N GLU A 88 -8.23 -18.41 -4.73
CA GLU A 88 -8.99 -17.66 -3.74
C GLU A 88 -8.60 -18.01 -2.30
N ARG A 89 -8.31 -19.29 -2.00
CA ARG A 89 -7.88 -19.70 -0.66
C ARG A 89 -6.56 -19.04 -0.27
N VAL A 90 -5.62 -18.89 -1.21
CA VAL A 90 -4.37 -18.16 -0.98
C VAL A 90 -4.61 -16.65 -0.97
N ALA A 91 -5.48 -16.14 -1.85
CA ALA A 91 -5.84 -14.72 -1.89
C ALA A 91 -6.39 -14.22 -0.56
N LYS A 92 -7.21 -15.02 0.13
CA LYS A 92 -7.72 -14.70 1.48
C LYS A 92 -6.64 -14.50 2.53
N LEU A 93 -5.44 -15.04 2.34
CA LEU A 93 -4.34 -14.80 3.27
C LEU A 93 -3.79 -13.38 3.17
N PHE A 94 -3.81 -12.78 1.98
CA PHE A 94 -3.08 -11.55 1.72
C PHE A 94 -3.98 -10.36 1.34
N ASN A 95 -5.13 -10.63 0.74
CA ASN A 95 -6.06 -9.62 0.26
C ASN A 95 -7.24 -9.40 1.20
N GLY A 96 -7.71 -8.15 1.20
CA GLY A 96 -8.95 -7.76 1.85
C GLY A 96 -8.79 -7.36 3.32
N PRO A 97 -9.87 -6.84 3.92
CA PRO A 97 -9.86 -6.38 5.31
C PRO A 97 -9.63 -7.51 6.31
N ASP A 98 -9.90 -8.75 5.89
CA ASP A 98 -9.84 -9.97 6.69
C ASP A 98 -8.62 -10.86 6.36
N ALA A 99 -7.63 -10.31 5.66
CA ALA A 99 -6.39 -11.02 5.41
C ALA A 99 -5.63 -11.33 6.72
N ALA A 100 -5.03 -12.51 6.79
CA ALA A 100 -4.11 -12.86 7.87
C ALA A 100 -2.77 -12.11 7.77
N HIS A 101 -2.32 -11.85 6.54
CA HIS A 101 -1.02 -11.26 6.19
C HIS A 101 -1.18 -10.10 5.18
N PRO A 102 -1.97 -9.06 5.50
CA PRO A 102 -2.20 -7.93 4.60
C PRO A 102 -0.90 -7.18 4.30
N GLY A 103 -0.83 -6.54 3.13
CA GLY A 103 0.30 -5.69 2.73
C GLY A 103 1.54 -6.46 2.26
N THR A 104 1.48 -7.80 2.21
CA THR A 104 2.63 -8.64 1.84
C THR A 104 2.62 -8.94 0.34
N VAL A 105 1.54 -9.55 -0.14
CA VAL A 105 1.35 -9.97 -1.53
C VAL A 105 0.00 -9.46 -2.01
N VAL A 106 -0.07 -8.87 -3.19
CA VAL A 106 -1.36 -8.61 -3.84
C VAL A 106 -1.69 -9.75 -4.79
N MET A 107 -2.85 -10.36 -4.58
CA MET A 107 -3.34 -11.48 -5.39
C MET A 107 -4.38 -10.95 -6.38
N ALA A 108 -4.06 -10.94 -7.67
CA ALA A 108 -4.90 -10.33 -8.70
C ALA A 108 -5.16 -11.30 -9.86
N ARG A 109 -6.23 -11.07 -10.63
CA ARG A 109 -6.55 -11.88 -11.80
C ARG A 109 -6.95 -11.04 -13.00
N VAL A 110 -6.78 -11.58 -14.19
CA VAL A 110 -7.18 -10.99 -15.46
C VAL A 110 -7.87 -12.04 -16.31
N ASP A 111 -9.12 -11.78 -16.70
CA ASP A 111 -9.87 -12.66 -17.61
C ASP A 111 -9.50 -12.36 -19.07
N CYS A 112 -8.61 -13.17 -19.64
CA CYS A 112 -8.15 -13.08 -21.02
C CYS A 112 -9.21 -13.49 -22.06
N ALA A 113 -10.33 -14.11 -21.64
CA ALA A 113 -11.44 -14.37 -22.55
C ALA A 113 -12.31 -13.12 -22.78
N SER A 114 -12.16 -12.08 -21.95
CA SER A 114 -12.82 -10.80 -22.16
C SER A 114 -12.12 -10.00 -23.26
N LYS A 115 -12.90 -9.44 -24.20
CA LYS A 115 -12.36 -8.68 -25.35
C LYS A 115 -11.48 -7.50 -24.93
N VAL A 116 -11.76 -6.88 -23.78
CA VAL A 116 -10.98 -5.74 -23.28
C VAL A 116 -9.58 -6.13 -22.84
N ASN A 117 -9.34 -7.42 -22.54
CA ASN A 117 -8.08 -7.92 -21.99
C ASN A 117 -7.18 -8.62 -23.02
N VAL A 118 -7.63 -8.77 -24.27
CA VAL A 118 -6.88 -9.51 -25.32
C VAL A 118 -5.49 -8.93 -25.50
N ASP A 119 -5.36 -7.61 -25.66
CA ASP A 119 -4.07 -6.95 -25.85
C ASP A 119 -3.18 -7.05 -24.61
N LEU A 120 -3.78 -6.98 -23.41
CA LEU A 120 -3.08 -7.14 -22.14
C LEU A 120 -2.47 -8.56 -22.05
N CYS A 121 -3.26 -9.60 -22.29
CA CYS A 121 -2.80 -10.98 -22.21
C CYS A 121 -1.79 -11.33 -23.31
N ASN A 122 -1.94 -10.78 -24.52
CA ASN A 122 -0.96 -10.93 -25.61
C ASN A 122 0.40 -10.33 -25.24
N LYS A 123 0.42 -9.16 -24.59
CA LYS A 123 1.67 -8.52 -24.12
C LYS A 123 2.38 -9.37 -23.07
N PHE A 124 1.62 -10.06 -22.22
CA PHE A 124 2.15 -11.05 -21.27
C PHE A 124 2.41 -12.42 -21.90
N SER A 125 2.28 -12.57 -23.23
CA SER A 125 2.54 -13.82 -23.95
C SER A 125 1.83 -15.02 -23.31
N VAL A 126 0.60 -14.81 -22.84
CA VAL A 126 -0.21 -15.86 -22.19
C VAL A 126 -0.61 -16.89 -23.23
N ASP A 127 -0.09 -18.12 -23.10
CA ASP A 127 -0.25 -19.19 -24.09
C ASP A 127 -1.03 -20.40 -23.56
N HIS A 128 -1.31 -20.45 -22.25
CA HIS A 128 -2.15 -21.45 -21.61
C HIS A 128 -2.89 -20.84 -20.42
N TYR A 129 -3.85 -21.60 -19.86
CA TYR A 129 -4.59 -21.16 -18.68
C TYR A 129 -4.73 -22.28 -17.64
N PRO A 130 -4.70 -21.98 -16.33
CA PRO A 130 -4.32 -20.68 -15.76
C PRO A 130 -2.83 -20.40 -15.94
N TYR A 131 -2.45 -19.12 -16.02
CA TYR A 131 -1.08 -18.65 -16.18
C TYR A 131 -0.74 -17.66 -15.08
N LEU A 132 0.30 -17.93 -14.30
CA LEU A 132 0.59 -17.22 -13.05
C LEU A 132 1.93 -16.49 -13.14
N VAL A 133 1.92 -15.18 -12.92
CA VAL A 133 3.14 -14.35 -12.91
C VAL A 133 3.35 -13.74 -11.54
N TRP A 134 4.58 -13.82 -11.03
CA TRP A 134 5.04 -13.24 -9.78
C TRP A 134 6.01 -12.09 -10.01
N GLY A 135 6.00 -11.08 -9.15
CA GLY A 135 7.11 -10.12 -9.04
C GLY A 135 6.70 -8.85 -8.30
N PRO A 136 7.57 -7.84 -8.21
CA PRO A 136 7.20 -6.57 -7.60
C PRO A 136 6.08 -5.89 -8.41
N PRO A 137 5.02 -5.33 -7.79
CA PRO A 137 3.88 -4.77 -8.52
C PRO A 137 4.27 -3.71 -9.55
N THR A 138 5.24 -2.86 -9.23
CA THR A 138 5.77 -1.80 -10.10
C THR A 138 6.43 -2.33 -11.40
N LYS A 139 6.79 -3.62 -11.44
CA LYS A 139 7.45 -4.26 -12.58
C LYS A 139 6.48 -4.92 -13.55
N PHE A 140 5.18 -4.97 -13.24
CA PHE A 140 4.12 -5.35 -14.18
C PHE A 140 3.84 -4.26 -15.22
N ASN A 141 4.89 -3.61 -15.72
CA ASN A 141 4.80 -2.72 -16.85
C ASN A 141 4.77 -3.56 -18.15
N LEU A 142 3.89 -3.18 -19.06
CA LEU A 142 3.58 -3.93 -20.27
C LEU A 142 4.72 -3.98 -21.31
N ALA A 143 5.80 -3.23 -21.10
CA ALA A 143 6.82 -2.98 -22.11
C ALA A 143 7.99 -3.99 -22.08
N GLN A 144 8.13 -4.80 -21.02
CA GLN A 144 9.37 -5.54 -20.76
C GLN A 144 9.19 -7.05 -20.52
N TRP A 145 7.98 -7.60 -20.59
CA TRP A 145 7.77 -9.02 -20.33
C TRP A 145 8.44 -9.91 -21.40
N LYS A 146 9.37 -10.77 -20.96
CA LYS A 146 9.99 -11.83 -21.76
C LYS A 146 10.07 -13.11 -20.92
N PRO A 147 9.27 -14.14 -21.20
CA PRO A 147 9.07 -15.30 -20.31
C PRO A 147 10.28 -16.24 -20.13
N LYS A 148 11.47 -15.90 -20.66
CA LYS A 148 12.66 -16.78 -20.71
C LYS A 148 14.00 -16.04 -20.53
N GLN A 149 14.03 -14.87 -19.90
CA GLN A 149 15.30 -14.26 -19.51
C GLN A 149 15.62 -14.65 -18.06
N GLU A 150 16.81 -15.23 -17.83
CA GLU A 150 17.28 -15.69 -16.50
C GLU A 150 17.42 -14.57 -15.44
N ASN A 151 17.07 -13.32 -15.76
CA ASN A 151 17.18 -12.14 -14.88
C ASN A 151 15.95 -11.22 -14.92
N SER A 152 14.76 -11.70 -15.31
CA SER A 152 13.56 -10.87 -15.25
C SER A 152 13.06 -10.74 -13.81
N GLU A 153 12.77 -9.51 -13.36
CA GLU A 153 12.17 -9.23 -12.04
C GLU A 153 10.76 -9.82 -11.89
N LEU A 154 10.16 -10.23 -13.01
CA LEU A 154 8.94 -11.01 -13.08
C LEU A 154 9.28 -12.48 -13.36
N GLU A 155 8.60 -13.40 -12.70
CA GLU A 155 8.81 -14.84 -12.81
C GLU A 155 7.51 -15.59 -13.09
N LEU A 156 7.58 -16.62 -13.92
CA LEU A 156 6.47 -17.53 -14.14
C LEU A 156 6.36 -18.53 -12.97
N ILE A 157 5.15 -18.74 -12.44
CA ILE A 157 4.87 -19.80 -11.47
C ILE A 157 4.34 -21.02 -12.24
N ASP A 158 5.18 -22.03 -12.39
CA ASP A 158 4.89 -23.28 -13.11
C ASP A 158 4.22 -24.35 -12.24
N ASP A 159 4.58 -24.43 -10.95
CA ASP A 159 4.06 -25.40 -9.98
C ASP A 159 3.04 -24.77 -9.00
N GLY A 160 2.10 -23.98 -9.52
CA GLY A 160 1.08 -23.29 -8.71
C GLY A 160 -0.28 -24.00 -8.60
N ARG A 161 -0.44 -25.24 -9.08
CA ARG A 161 -1.77 -25.85 -9.42
C ARG A 161 -2.75 -26.08 -8.26
N THR A 162 -2.32 -25.92 -7.01
CA THR A 162 -3.15 -26.09 -5.81
C THR A 162 -2.77 -25.03 -4.78
N ALA A 163 -3.65 -24.75 -3.83
CA ALA A 163 -3.41 -23.74 -2.80
C ALA A 163 -2.11 -24.00 -2.02
N ASP A 164 -1.87 -25.25 -1.61
CA ASP A 164 -0.65 -25.64 -0.88
C ASP A 164 0.62 -25.42 -1.69
N ARG A 165 0.59 -25.78 -2.98
CA ARG A 165 1.73 -25.61 -3.87
C ARG A 165 2.01 -24.15 -4.17
N LEU A 166 0.97 -23.35 -4.43
CA LEU A 166 1.10 -21.91 -4.63
C LEU A 166 1.66 -21.23 -3.37
N LEU A 167 1.10 -21.53 -2.19
CA LEU A 167 1.59 -20.95 -0.94
C LEU A 167 3.02 -21.40 -0.61
N LYS A 168 3.35 -22.67 -0.86
CA LYS A 168 4.72 -23.18 -0.70
C LYS A 168 5.70 -22.47 -1.63
N TRP A 169 5.30 -22.18 -2.86
CA TRP A 169 6.11 -21.41 -3.81
C TRP A 169 6.34 -19.98 -3.30
N ILE A 170 5.28 -19.29 -2.85
CA ILE A 170 5.36 -17.94 -2.27
C ILE A 170 6.29 -17.94 -1.05
N ASN A 171 6.09 -18.88 -0.12
CA ASN A 171 6.94 -19.05 1.07
C ASN A 171 8.43 -19.23 0.69
N LYS A 172 8.71 -20.07 -0.31
CA LYS A 172 10.08 -20.27 -0.81
C LYS A 172 10.69 -18.99 -1.36
N LYS A 173 9.94 -18.21 -2.13
CA LYS A 173 10.43 -16.94 -2.71
C LYS A 173 10.65 -15.86 -1.66
N MET A 174 9.81 -15.82 -0.64
CA MET A 174 9.86 -14.80 0.39
C MET A 174 10.75 -15.17 1.59
N GLY A 175 11.14 -16.44 1.73
CA GLY A 175 11.77 -16.93 2.95
C GLY A 175 10.81 -16.93 4.15
N SER A 176 9.51 -17.09 3.87
CA SER A 176 8.41 -17.03 4.85
C SER A 176 7.82 -18.41 5.16
N SER A 177 6.88 -18.47 6.10
CA SER A 177 6.21 -19.71 6.53
C SER A 177 4.71 -19.53 6.77
N PHE A 178 3.99 -18.93 5.81
CA PHE A 178 2.53 -18.77 5.87
C PHE A 178 1.80 -20.12 5.81
N ASN A 179 0.61 -20.19 6.42
CA ASN A 179 -0.27 -21.36 6.41
C ASN A 179 -1.66 -21.01 5.82
N LEU A 180 -2.29 -21.95 5.12
CA LEU A 180 -3.64 -21.77 4.54
C LEU A 180 -4.74 -21.62 5.58
N ASP A 181 -4.49 -22.04 6.82
CA ASP A 181 -5.44 -21.93 7.93
C ASP A 181 -5.14 -20.70 8.80
N ASP A 182 -4.20 -19.85 8.41
CA ASP A 182 -3.98 -18.56 9.05
C ASP A 182 -5.25 -17.72 8.89
N LYS A 183 -5.86 -17.35 10.01
CA LYS A 183 -7.08 -16.53 10.04
C LYS A 183 -6.73 -15.08 10.26
N LYS A 184 -7.61 -14.19 9.80
CA LYS A 184 -7.74 -12.86 10.38
C LYS A 184 -7.80 -13.01 11.89
N TYR A 185 -6.90 -12.37 12.62
CA TYR A 185 -7.05 -12.29 14.06
C TYR A 185 -8.21 -11.33 14.35
N GLU A 186 -9.44 -11.85 14.43
CA GLU A 186 -10.60 -11.09 14.88
C GLU A 186 -10.43 -10.71 16.34
N ASN A 187 -10.13 -9.44 16.58
CA ASN A 187 -10.43 -8.80 17.85
C ASN A 187 -11.94 -8.56 17.94
N GLU A 188 -12.71 -9.59 18.31
CA GLU A 188 -13.86 -9.36 19.18
C GLU A 188 -13.50 -9.91 20.56
N SER A 189 -13.31 -9.00 21.52
CA SER A 189 -12.94 -9.24 22.93
C SER A 189 -11.46 -9.35 23.32
N MET A 190 -10.56 -8.52 22.75
CA MET A 190 -9.32 -8.16 23.47
C MET A 190 -9.55 -6.97 24.41
N HIS A 191 -10.21 -7.24 25.54
CA HIS A 191 -9.52 -6.89 26.78
C HIS A 191 -8.30 -7.83 26.85
N PRO A 192 -7.09 -7.35 27.16
CA PRO A 192 -5.90 -8.18 27.15
C PRO A 192 -6.07 -9.32 28.15
N LYS A 193 -6.28 -10.56 27.65
CA LYS A 193 -6.45 -11.74 28.52
C LYS A 193 -5.11 -12.24 29.07
N ASN A 194 -3.99 -11.89 28.44
CA ASN A 194 -2.66 -12.15 28.99
C ASN A 194 -1.58 -11.35 28.25
N THR A 195 -0.88 -10.44 28.94
CA THR A 195 0.28 -9.68 28.43
C THR A 195 1.55 -10.54 28.27
N SER A 196 1.43 -11.84 28.49
CA SER A 196 2.51 -12.84 28.46
C SER A 196 2.52 -13.71 27.20
N ASP A 197 1.57 -13.52 26.27
CA ASP A 197 1.51 -14.27 25.01
C ASP A 197 2.64 -13.85 24.05
N PRO A 198 3.60 -14.76 23.72
CA PRO A 198 4.72 -14.45 22.84
C PRO A 198 4.31 -13.95 21.45
N GLU A 199 3.17 -14.40 20.92
CA GLU A 199 2.70 -13.95 19.60
C GLU A 199 2.21 -12.50 19.63
N GLN A 200 1.49 -12.10 20.69
CA GLN A 200 1.06 -10.71 20.87
C GLN A 200 2.25 -9.78 21.09
N ILE A 201 3.29 -10.25 21.80
CA ILE A 201 4.53 -9.50 22.00
C ILE A 201 5.21 -9.26 20.64
N VAL A 202 5.35 -10.28 19.79
CA VAL A 202 5.95 -10.12 18.45
C VAL A 202 5.14 -9.14 17.60
N ARG A 203 3.81 -9.18 17.66
CA ARG A 203 2.95 -8.23 16.94
C ARG A 203 3.07 -6.80 17.48
N ALA A 204 3.22 -6.63 18.78
CA ALA A 204 3.41 -5.31 19.39
C ALA A 204 4.78 -4.74 19.04
N ILE A 205 5.78 -5.60 18.87
CA ILE A 205 7.11 -5.20 18.41
C ILE A 205 7.02 -4.54 17.04
N TYR A 206 6.19 -5.00 16.09
CA TYR A 206 6.08 -4.35 14.77
C TYR A 206 5.69 -2.88 14.84
N ASP A 207 4.71 -2.52 15.67
CA ASP A 207 4.34 -1.11 15.85
C ASP A 207 5.51 -0.30 16.44
N VAL A 208 6.31 -0.89 17.33
CA VAL A 208 7.48 -0.22 17.91
C VAL A 208 8.60 -0.09 16.88
N GLU A 209 8.81 -1.09 16.02
CA GLU A 209 9.77 -1.03 14.89
C GLU A 209 9.39 0.07 13.89
N GLU A 210 8.10 0.16 13.57
CA GLU A 210 7.57 1.14 12.62
C GLU A 210 7.61 2.56 13.21
N ALA A 211 7.23 2.74 14.47
CA ALA A 211 7.34 4.02 15.18
C ALA A 211 8.80 4.50 15.28
N THR A 212 9.74 3.59 15.57
CA THR A 212 11.18 3.92 15.66
C THR A 212 11.72 4.38 14.30
N SER A 213 11.34 3.68 13.23
CA SER A 213 11.76 4.03 11.88
C SER A 213 11.18 5.38 11.44
N HIS A 214 9.89 5.62 11.68
CA HIS A 214 9.25 6.92 11.39
C HIS A 214 9.87 8.07 12.19
N ALA A 215 10.12 7.87 13.48
CA ALA A 215 10.72 8.91 14.32
C ALA A 215 12.09 9.35 13.76
N LEU A 216 12.94 8.41 13.36
CA LEU A 216 14.22 8.72 12.76
C LEU A 216 14.09 9.36 11.38
N GLN A 217 13.17 8.89 10.55
CA GLN A 217 12.88 9.51 9.26
C GLN A 217 12.50 10.99 9.43
N ILE A 218 11.60 11.31 10.36
CA ILE A 218 11.18 12.70 10.65
C ILE A 218 12.37 13.56 11.06
N ILE A 219 13.19 13.06 12.00
CA ILE A 219 14.38 13.77 12.51
C ILE A 219 15.31 14.17 11.36
N LEU A 220 15.47 13.26 10.40
CA LEU A 220 16.37 13.45 9.28
C LEU A 220 15.76 14.34 8.19
N GLU A 221 14.53 14.07 7.76
CA GLU A 221 13.82 14.87 6.74
C GLU A 221 13.67 16.33 7.15
N HIS A 222 13.40 16.59 8.43
CA HIS A 222 13.21 17.94 8.95
C HIS A 222 14.53 18.60 9.37
N LYS A 223 15.69 17.99 9.09
CA LYS A 223 17.03 18.52 9.40
C LYS A 223 17.15 18.92 10.88
N MET A 224 16.67 18.07 11.77
CA MET A 224 16.61 18.35 13.21
C MET A 224 17.96 18.15 13.91
N ILE A 225 18.97 17.63 13.22
CA ILE A 225 20.33 17.41 13.74
C ILE A 225 21.13 18.70 13.58
N LYS A 226 21.38 19.36 14.70
CA LYS A 226 22.13 20.62 14.83
C LYS A 226 23.14 20.46 15.97
N PRO A 227 24.15 21.34 16.09
CA PRO A 227 25.15 21.25 17.16
C PRO A 227 24.53 21.16 18.57
N ASP A 228 23.41 21.84 18.82
CA ASP A 228 22.70 21.87 20.10
C ASP A 228 21.75 20.68 20.33
N THR A 229 21.35 19.96 19.28
CA THR A 229 20.46 18.79 19.37
C THR A 229 21.18 17.46 19.13
N ARG A 230 22.45 17.50 18.72
CA ARG A 230 23.28 16.33 18.38
C ARG A 230 23.38 15.35 19.54
N ASP A 231 23.72 15.83 20.73
CA ASP A 231 23.90 14.96 21.90
C ASP A 231 22.58 14.32 22.37
N SER A 232 21.45 15.00 22.11
CA SER A 232 20.11 14.44 22.36
C SER A 232 19.82 13.26 21.44
N LEU A 233 20.20 13.34 20.16
CA LEU A 233 20.02 12.22 19.23
C LEU A 233 20.95 11.05 19.58
N ILE A 234 22.20 11.31 19.94
CA ILE A 234 23.13 10.27 20.41
C ILE A 234 22.55 9.56 21.64
N SER A 235 22.06 10.33 22.62
CA SER A 235 21.44 9.80 23.84
C SER A 235 20.20 8.94 23.51
N PHE A 236 19.36 9.41 22.57
CA PHE A 236 18.21 8.65 22.11
C PHE A 236 18.62 7.32 21.47
N LEU A 237 19.60 7.32 20.57
CA LEU A 237 20.10 6.11 19.94
C LEU A 237 20.72 5.14 20.96
N GLN A 238 21.42 5.64 21.98
CA GLN A 238 21.98 4.80 23.06
C GLN A 238 20.86 4.07 23.84
N ILE A 239 19.74 4.76 24.11
CA ILE A 239 18.56 4.14 24.72
C ILE A 239 18.00 3.05 23.79
N LEU A 240 17.92 3.31 22.48
CA LEU A 240 17.44 2.32 21.52
C LEU A 240 18.35 1.09 21.50
N VAL A 241 19.68 1.25 21.46
CA VAL A 241 20.64 0.13 21.50
C VAL A 241 20.46 -0.72 22.75
N ALA A 242 20.27 -0.10 23.91
CA ALA A 242 20.17 -0.82 25.17
C ALA A 242 18.80 -1.48 25.40
N HIS A 243 17.72 -0.83 24.98
CA HIS A 243 16.37 -1.16 25.48
C HIS A 243 15.32 -1.38 24.40
N HIS A 244 15.59 -1.13 23.12
CA HIS A 244 14.59 -1.36 22.09
C HIS A 244 14.21 -2.85 22.04
N PRO A 245 12.92 -3.24 22.02
CA PRO A 245 12.51 -4.65 22.15
C PRO A 245 12.92 -5.49 20.93
N SER A 246 12.94 -4.91 19.73
CA SER A 246 13.48 -5.55 18.52
C SER A 246 15.01 -5.62 18.49
N LYS A 247 15.54 -6.83 18.26
CA LYS A 247 16.98 -7.08 18.11
C LYS A 247 17.58 -6.38 16.88
N ARG A 248 16.83 -6.26 15.79
CA ARG A 248 17.32 -5.60 14.56
C ARG A 248 17.39 -4.08 14.74
N CYS A 249 16.39 -3.47 15.36
CA CYS A 249 16.45 -2.04 15.72
C CYS A 249 17.61 -1.73 16.67
N ARG A 250 17.88 -2.59 17.68
CA ARG A 250 19.08 -2.42 18.54
C ARG A 250 20.37 -2.43 17.71
N ARG A 251 20.52 -3.38 16.78
CA ARG A 251 21.70 -3.50 15.93
C ARG A 251 21.84 -2.29 15.00
N GLY A 252 20.79 -1.92 14.28
CA GLY A 252 20.85 -0.80 13.33
C GLY A 252 21.02 0.55 14.04
N SER A 253 20.49 0.73 15.25
CA SER A 253 20.80 1.90 16.09
C SER A 253 22.28 1.94 16.52
N ALA A 254 22.89 0.77 16.77
CA ALA A 254 24.30 0.69 17.13
C ALA A 254 25.21 1.00 15.95
N GLU A 255 24.88 0.47 14.76
CA GLU A 255 25.57 0.80 13.50
C GLU A 255 25.50 2.31 13.22
N LEU A 256 24.31 2.91 13.38
CA LEU A 256 24.13 4.36 13.22
C LEU A 256 24.93 5.19 14.23
N LEU A 257 25.14 4.68 15.45
CA LEU A 257 25.97 5.33 16.48
C LEU A 257 27.46 5.24 16.17
N ILE A 258 27.92 4.09 15.66
CA ILE A 258 29.33 3.88 15.30
C ILE A 258 29.73 4.85 14.18
N ASP A 259 28.90 4.96 13.15
CA ASP A 259 29.18 5.79 11.99
C ASP A 259 28.64 7.23 12.15
N PHE A 260 28.18 7.62 13.35
CA PHE A 260 27.42 8.86 13.57
C PHE A 260 28.21 10.10 13.14
N ASP A 261 29.49 10.17 13.49
CA ASP A 261 30.36 11.29 13.14
C ASP A 261 30.67 11.36 11.66
N ASP A 262 30.83 10.22 10.99
CA ASP A 262 31.05 10.13 9.55
C ASP A 262 29.82 10.61 8.76
N HIS A 263 28.63 10.44 9.35
CA HIS A 263 27.36 10.84 8.75
C HIS A 263 26.99 12.30 9.08
N TRP A 264 27.44 12.84 10.23
CA TRP A 264 27.09 14.17 10.73
C TRP A 264 28.30 14.92 11.33
N HIS A 265 29.28 15.24 10.49
CA HIS A 265 30.42 16.08 10.89
C HIS A 265 30.00 17.49 11.35
N THR A 266 30.72 18.00 12.36
CA THR A 266 30.47 19.29 13.05
C THR A 266 30.58 20.54 12.17
N ASN A 267 31.07 20.44 10.93
CA ASN A 267 31.32 21.57 10.04
C ASN A 267 31.09 21.19 8.55
N LEU A 268 29.85 20.90 8.12
CA LEU A 268 29.48 21.25 6.74
C LEU A 268 27.96 21.19 6.49
N SER A 269 27.49 22.22 5.79
CA SER A 269 26.32 22.19 4.94
C SER A 269 26.38 20.97 4.02
N LEU A 270 25.54 19.96 4.28
CA LEU A 270 25.41 18.79 3.42
C LEU A 270 25.12 19.26 1.98
N SER A 271 25.91 18.78 1.02
CA SER A 271 25.57 18.93 -0.40
C SER A 271 24.21 18.23 -0.64
N LEU A 272 23.42 18.78 -1.55
CA LEU A 272 22.05 18.33 -1.83
C LEU A 272 22.00 16.84 -2.28
N GLU A 273 23.11 16.34 -2.84
CA GLU A 273 23.23 14.99 -3.38
C GLU A 273 23.62 13.94 -2.31
N ASP A 274 24.47 14.28 -1.33
CA ASP A 274 24.82 13.36 -0.23
C ASP A 274 23.70 13.23 0.82
N SER A 275 22.89 14.29 0.98
CA SER A 275 21.70 14.24 1.82
C SER A 275 20.71 13.18 1.32
N THR A 276 20.53 13.03 0.01
CA THR A 276 19.42 12.23 -0.55
C THR A 276 19.65 10.72 -0.48
N THR A 277 20.91 10.26 -0.49
CA THR A 277 21.30 8.85 -0.29
C THR A 277 21.34 8.45 1.18
N LEU A 278 21.76 9.35 2.09
CA LEU A 278 21.69 9.13 3.53
C LEU A 278 20.25 9.21 4.09
N LEU A 279 19.44 10.16 3.59
CA LEU A 279 18.04 10.36 3.99
C LEU A 279 17.13 9.21 3.54
N LYS A 280 17.38 8.62 2.37
CA LYS A 280 16.53 7.54 1.84
C LYS A 280 16.67 6.21 2.59
N GLY A 281 17.73 6.02 3.38
CA GLY A 281 18.05 4.70 3.94
C GLY A 281 18.14 4.62 5.46
N ALA A 282 18.13 5.73 6.21
CA ALA A 282 18.40 5.65 7.65
C ALA A 282 17.26 4.98 8.46
N GLY A 283 16.00 5.22 8.11
CA GLY A 283 14.86 4.50 8.69
C GLY A 283 14.82 3.01 8.29
N GLU A 284 15.28 2.70 7.07
CA GLU A 284 15.50 1.34 6.57
C GLU A 284 16.70 0.65 7.25
N LYS A 285 17.75 1.40 7.62
CA LYS A 285 18.94 0.88 8.29
C LYS A 285 18.70 0.50 9.75
N VAL A 286 17.91 1.28 10.51
CA VAL A 286 17.76 1.02 11.94
C VAL A 286 16.99 -0.26 12.20
N CYS A 287 15.77 -0.40 11.66
CA CYS A 287 14.95 -1.59 11.90
C CYS A 287 14.93 -2.58 10.72
N GLY A 288 15.62 -2.30 9.62
CA GLY A 288 15.74 -3.18 8.46
C GLY A 288 14.60 -3.04 7.43
N ASN A 289 14.83 -3.57 6.22
CA ASN A 289 13.88 -3.54 5.10
C ASN A 289 12.68 -4.49 5.27
N GLY A 290 12.68 -5.31 6.33
CA GLY A 290 11.63 -6.29 6.62
C GLY A 290 10.50 -5.75 7.52
N VAL A 291 10.51 -4.46 7.86
CA VAL A 291 9.43 -3.82 8.63
C VAL A 291 8.30 -3.45 7.66
N PRO A 292 7.07 -3.97 7.84
CA PRO A 292 5.92 -3.56 7.04
C PRO A 292 5.67 -2.06 7.18
N ARG A 293 5.68 -1.33 6.07
CA ARG A 293 5.55 0.13 6.06
C ARG A 293 4.09 0.58 5.99
N GLY A 294 3.72 1.56 6.80
CA GLY A 294 2.38 2.16 6.79
C GLY A 294 1.26 1.23 7.30
N TYR A 295 1.62 0.13 7.97
CA TYR A 295 0.69 -0.85 8.52
C TYR A 295 0.86 -1.00 10.04
N TRP A 296 0.02 -0.28 10.79
CA TRP A 296 -0.08 -0.43 12.25
C TRP A 296 -0.94 -1.65 12.61
N ILE A 297 -0.58 -2.36 13.69
CA ILE A 297 -1.32 -3.50 14.23
C ILE A 297 -2.16 -3.06 15.44
N PHE A 298 -1.52 -2.79 16.58
CA PHE A 298 -2.17 -2.34 17.81
C PHE A 298 -2.39 -0.83 17.84
N CYS A 299 -1.57 -0.07 17.12
CA CYS A 299 -1.69 1.36 16.93
C CYS A 299 -2.70 1.74 15.85
N ARG A 300 -3.30 0.78 15.14
CA ARG A 300 -4.34 1.04 14.13
C ARG A 300 -5.63 1.52 14.77
N GLY A 301 -6.22 2.57 14.22
CA GLY A 301 -7.57 2.99 14.59
C GLY A 301 -8.65 2.38 13.71
N SER A 302 -9.89 2.60 14.14
CA SER A 302 -11.10 2.16 13.43
C SER A 302 -11.27 2.81 12.07
N LYS A 303 -10.70 4.02 11.89
CA LYS A 303 -10.61 4.71 10.62
C LYS A 303 -9.14 4.88 10.27
N LYS A 304 -8.88 5.07 8.99
CA LYS A 304 -7.55 5.40 8.51
C LYS A 304 -6.99 6.59 9.31
N GLU A 305 -7.74 7.69 9.43
CA GLU A 305 -7.22 8.92 10.04
C GLU A 305 -7.11 8.86 11.58
N THR A 306 -7.43 7.72 12.20
CA THR A 306 -7.43 7.58 13.65
C THR A 306 -6.29 6.65 14.09
N ARG A 307 -5.49 7.13 15.06
CA ARG A 307 -4.33 6.43 15.65
C ARG A 307 -3.26 6.01 14.62
N GLY A 308 -2.09 5.61 15.11
CA GLY A 308 -0.93 5.35 14.27
C GLY A 308 -0.34 6.65 13.71
N PHE A 309 0.97 6.66 13.51
CA PHE A 309 1.64 7.79 12.88
C PHE A 309 1.62 7.62 11.35
N ARG A 310 1.57 8.73 10.60
CA ARG A 310 1.45 8.74 9.15
C ARG A 310 2.27 9.84 8.53
#